data_AF-A0A2D5TTE7-F1
#
_entry.id   AF-A0A2D5TTE7-F1
#
_cell.length_a   1.000
_cell.length_b   1.000
_cell.length_c   1.000
_cell.angle_alpha   90.00
_cell.angle_beta   90.00
_cell.angle_gamma   90.00
#
_symmetry.space_group_name_H-M   'P 1'
#
loop_
_entity.id
_entity.type
_entity.pdbx_description
1 polymer ?
#
loop_
_entity_poly.entity_id
_entity_poly.type
_entity_poly.pdbx_seq_one_letter_code
_entity_poly.pdbx_strand_id
1 'polypeptide(L)'
;MTLSRGFYSFIPQKGDSWRWPNFSPAELACHCGWCGGTYFHDPDFLDGLQRVRSRIGRPLRINSGYRCAIHNKEVGGADRSQHQVMAADVSLEGHDRWDLHEAFKAEGFSGFGFGSTFLHVDQRPDPATWYYGTDSVLAWERPG
;
A
#
# COMPACT_ATOMS: atom_id res chain seq x y z
N MET A 1 3.02 23.25 -8.26
CA MET A 1 1.80 23.15 -7.44
C MET A 1 1.92 21.92 -6.56
N THR A 2 1.69 22.02 -5.26
CA THR A 2 1.74 20.87 -4.34
C THR A 2 0.40 20.15 -4.38
N LEU A 3 0.39 18.82 -4.43
CA LEU A 3 -0.84 18.03 -4.39
C LEU A 3 -1.47 18.13 -3.00
N SER A 4 -2.76 18.44 -2.94
CA SER A 4 -3.54 18.36 -1.70
C SER A 4 -3.98 16.91 -1.46
N ARG A 5 -4.16 16.52 -0.20
CA ARG A 5 -4.78 15.22 0.13
C ARG A 5 -6.13 15.10 -0.58
N GLY A 6 -6.39 13.95 -1.19
CA GLY A 6 -7.68 13.66 -1.81
C GLY A 6 -7.59 12.88 -3.12
N PHE A 7 -8.76 12.68 -3.73
CA PHE A 7 -8.92 11.92 -4.97
C PHE A 7 -8.57 12.75 -6.21
N TYR A 8 -7.93 12.11 -7.18
CA TYR A 8 -7.58 12.64 -8.49
C TYR A 8 -8.06 11.66 -9.57
N SER A 9 -8.73 12.18 -10.60
CA SER A 9 -9.22 11.40 -11.74
C SER A 9 -8.12 11.04 -12.75
N PHE A 10 -6.88 11.40 -12.47
CA PHE A 10 -5.71 11.20 -13.32
C PHE A 10 -4.48 10.89 -12.45
N ILE A 11 -3.45 10.32 -13.07
CA ILE A 11 -2.14 10.10 -12.43
C ILE A 11 -1.39 11.44 -12.36
N PRO A 12 -1.07 11.98 -11.18
CA PRO A 12 -0.23 13.18 -11.09
C PRO A 12 1.17 12.96 -11.67
N GLN A 13 1.80 14.03 -12.16
CA GLN A 13 3.20 13.94 -12.58
C GLN A 13 4.13 13.96 -11.35
N LYS A 14 5.20 13.16 -11.42
CA LYS A 14 6.33 13.25 -10.48
C LYS A 14 7.18 14.47 -10.83
N GLY A 15 6.80 15.63 -10.30
CA GLY A 15 7.53 16.89 -10.46
C GLY A 15 8.41 17.22 -9.25
N ASP A 16 9.03 18.40 -9.27
CA ASP A 16 9.96 18.86 -8.22
C ASP A 16 9.34 18.95 -6.81
N SER A 17 8.01 19.09 -6.71
CA SER A 17 7.29 19.09 -5.44
C SER A 17 7.04 17.68 -4.86
N TRP A 18 7.42 16.62 -5.58
CA TRP A 18 7.25 15.24 -5.14
C TRP A 18 8.35 14.84 -4.16
N ARG A 19 8.00 14.77 -2.86
CA ARG A 19 8.97 14.56 -1.78
C ARG A 19 9.31 13.09 -1.48
N TRP A 20 8.72 12.14 -2.20
CA TRP A 20 8.90 10.70 -1.98
C TRP A 20 9.68 10.07 -3.12
N PRO A 21 11.00 10.28 -3.21
CA PRO A 21 11.79 9.96 -4.40
C PRO A 21 11.77 8.47 -4.78
N ASN A 22 11.50 7.59 -3.82
CA ASN A 22 11.46 6.13 -4.04
C ASN A 22 10.13 5.63 -4.58
N PHE A 23 9.13 6.50 -4.67
CA PHE A 23 7.81 6.18 -5.20
C PHE A 23 7.43 7.14 -6.34
N SER A 24 6.41 6.75 -7.08
CA SER A 24 5.85 7.48 -8.19
C SER A 24 4.32 7.49 -8.06
N PRO A 25 3.63 8.53 -8.51
CA PRO A 25 2.17 8.52 -8.53
C PRO A 25 1.62 7.37 -9.36
N ALA A 26 2.31 6.99 -10.44
CA ALA A 26 1.89 5.91 -11.34
C ALA A 26 1.84 4.55 -10.64
N GLU A 27 2.84 4.17 -9.83
CA GLU A 27 2.82 2.87 -9.13
C GLU A 27 1.76 2.81 -8.02
N LEU A 28 1.35 3.97 -7.50
CA LEU A 28 0.35 4.11 -6.44
C LEU A 28 -1.08 4.30 -6.98
N ALA A 29 -1.23 4.62 -8.27
CA ALA A 29 -2.51 4.78 -8.93
C ALA A 29 -3.17 3.44 -9.23
N CYS A 30 -4.45 3.48 -9.60
CA CYS A 30 -5.19 2.30 -10.03
C CYS A 30 -4.65 1.80 -11.36
N HIS A 31 -4.22 0.53 -11.41
CA HIS A 31 -3.76 -0.13 -12.64
C HIS A 31 -4.87 -0.86 -13.40
N CYS A 32 -6.12 -0.42 -13.19
CA CYS A 32 -7.23 -0.97 -13.95
C CYS A 32 -7.17 -0.53 -15.42
N GLY A 33 -7.63 -1.39 -16.34
CA GLY A 33 -7.50 -1.15 -17.77
C GLY A 33 -8.41 -0.06 -18.36
N TRP A 34 -9.33 0.53 -17.57
CA TRP A 34 -10.39 1.42 -18.10
C TRP A 34 -10.55 2.74 -17.33
N CYS A 35 -10.05 2.85 -16.09
CA CYS A 35 -10.22 4.05 -15.26
C CYS A 35 -9.21 5.16 -15.59
N GLY A 36 -8.22 4.90 -16.45
CA GLY A 36 -7.22 5.88 -16.84
C GLY A 36 -6.22 6.24 -15.73
N GLY A 37 -6.10 5.42 -14.68
CA GLY A 37 -5.14 5.66 -13.60
C GLY A 37 -5.62 6.64 -12.54
N THR A 38 -6.83 6.45 -12.01
CA THR A 38 -7.30 7.23 -10.86
C THR A 38 -6.39 7.03 -9.65
N TYR A 39 -6.25 8.07 -8.83
CA TYR A 39 -5.25 8.15 -7.77
C TYR A 39 -5.85 8.81 -6.52
N PHE A 40 -5.37 8.42 -5.35
CA PHE A 40 -5.64 9.13 -4.11
C PHE A 40 -4.32 9.60 -3.51
N HIS A 41 -4.24 10.88 -3.21
CA HIS A 41 -3.09 11.48 -2.57
C HIS A 41 -3.27 11.50 -1.07
N ASP A 42 -2.35 10.89 -0.33
CA ASP A 42 -2.26 11.07 1.12
C ASP A 42 -0.80 11.31 1.53
N PRO A 43 -0.43 12.57 1.87
CA PRO A 43 0.93 12.89 2.27
C PRO A 43 1.43 12.10 3.50
N ASP A 44 0.58 11.82 4.48
CA ASP A 44 0.98 11.16 5.73
C ASP A 44 1.28 9.67 5.49
N PHE A 45 0.47 9.03 4.64
CA PHE A 45 0.71 7.66 4.17
C PHE A 45 2.04 7.56 3.42
N LEU A 46 2.28 8.48 2.49
CA LEU A 46 3.49 8.48 1.68
C LEU A 46 4.74 8.81 2.50
N ASP A 47 4.62 9.71 3.48
CA ASP A 47 5.68 10.01 4.43
C ASP A 47 6.06 8.75 5.23
N GLY A 48 5.06 7.99 5.71
CA GLY A 48 5.28 6.69 6.36
C GLY A 48 5.95 5.68 5.42
N LEU A 49 5.42 5.49 4.21
CA LEU A 49 5.96 4.56 3.23
C LEU A 49 7.43 4.87 2.87
N GLN A 50 7.77 6.16 2.74
CA GLN A 50 9.14 6.62 2.49
C GLN A 50 10.05 6.42 3.69
N ARG A 51 9.59 6.62 4.93
CA ARG A 51 10.38 6.30 6.12
C ARG A 51 10.67 4.82 6.24
N VAL A 52 9.68 3.94 5.98
CA VAL A 52 9.89 2.48 5.93
C VAL A 52 10.94 2.12 4.87
N ARG A 53 10.79 2.64 3.65
CA ARG A 53 11.74 2.39 2.55
C ARG A 53 13.16 2.82 2.90
N SER A 54 13.31 3.98 3.55
CA SER A 54 14.62 4.50 3.99
C SER A 54 15.21 3.64 5.11
N ARG A 55 14.40 3.23 6.09
CA ARG A 55 14.83 2.40 7.22
C ARG A 55 15.29 1.00 6.79
N ILE A 56 14.55 0.37 5.90
CA ILE A 56 14.86 -0.98 5.41
C ILE A 56 16.07 -0.97 4.45
N GLY A 57 16.32 0.15 3.77
CA GLY A 57 17.44 0.28 2.83
C GLY A 57 17.25 -0.50 1.52
N ARG A 58 16.18 -1.31 1.36
CA ARG A 58 15.87 -2.10 0.15
C ARG A 58 14.56 -1.67 -0.54
N PRO A 59 14.44 -1.79 -1.89
CA PRO A 59 13.23 -1.40 -2.63
C PRO A 59 11.94 -1.99 -2.06
N LEU A 60 10.91 -1.16 -1.90
CA LEU A 60 9.55 -1.61 -1.58
C LEU A 60 8.76 -1.65 -2.88
N ARG A 61 8.60 -2.84 -3.44
CA ARG A 61 7.82 -3.02 -4.68
C ARG A 61 6.33 -2.99 -4.33
N ILE A 62 5.62 -2.01 -4.86
CA ILE A 62 4.16 -1.87 -4.71
C ILE A 62 3.48 -2.71 -5.78
N ASN A 63 2.82 -3.79 -5.37
CA ASN A 63 2.03 -4.65 -6.27
C ASN A 63 0.69 -4.01 -6.60
N SER A 64 0.10 -3.28 -5.65
CA SER A 64 -1.16 -2.56 -5.82
C SER A 64 -1.22 -1.36 -4.88
N GLY A 65 -1.50 -0.17 -5.41
CA GLY A 65 -1.85 1.03 -4.64
C GLY A 65 -3.36 1.23 -4.59
N TYR A 66 -3.83 2.44 -4.91
CA TYR A 66 -5.26 2.77 -5.01
C TYR A 66 -6.01 1.86 -5.99
N ARG A 67 -7.28 1.56 -5.71
CA ARG A 67 -8.21 0.85 -6.59
C ARG A 67 -9.50 1.64 -6.75
N CYS A 68 -9.92 1.85 -7.99
CA CYS A 68 -11.27 2.33 -8.27
C CYS A 68 -12.31 1.27 -7.87
N ALA A 69 -13.56 1.68 -7.72
CA ALA A 69 -14.63 0.78 -7.26
C ALA A 69 -14.80 -0.47 -8.13
N ILE A 70 -14.68 -0.32 -9.46
CA ILE A 70 -14.80 -1.42 -10.43
C ILE A 70 -13.66 -2.43 -10.22
N HIS A 71 -12.42 -1.94 -10.20
CA HIS A 71 -11.24 -2.80 -10.00
C HIS A 71 -11.29 -3.52 -8.65
N ASN A 72 -11.68 -2.83 -7.57
CA ASN A 72 -11.83 -3.45 -6.26
C ASN A 72 -12.84 -4.61 -6.31
N LYS A 73 -13.96 -4.45 -7.02
CA LYS A 73 -14.98 -5.49 -7.15
C LYS A 73 -14.48 -6.70 -7.96
N GLU A 74 -13.76 -6.47 -9.05
CA GLU A 74 -13.27 -7.55 -9.93
C GLU A 74 -12.24 -8.44 -9.24
N VAL A 75 -11.39 -7.87 -8.39
CA VAL A 75 -10.43 -8.65 -7.58
C VAL A 75 -11.06 -9.25 -6.33
N GLY A 76 -12.39 -9.16 -6.17
CA GLY A 76 -13.09 -9.67 -4.99
C GLY A 76 -12.79 -8.90 -3.70
N GLY A 77 -12.39 -7.64 -3.80
CA GLY A 77 -12.12 -6.78 -2.66
C GLY A 77 -13.37 -6.47 -1.85
N ALA A 78 -13.19 -6.26 -0.53
CA ALA A 78 -14.28 -5.90 0.37
C ALA A 78 -14.89 -4.53 0.02
N ASP A 79 -16.18 -4.36 0.36
CA ASP A 79 -16.93 -3.11 0.10
C ASP A 79 -16.31 -1.87 0.76
N ARG A 80 -15.65 -2.05 1.92
CA ARG A 80 -14.96 -0.98 2.66
C ARG A 80 -13.44 -1.14 2.59
N SER A 81 -12.93 -1.57 1.44
CA SER A 81 -11.50 -1.76 1.19
C SER A 81 -10.73 -0.45 1.28
N GLN A 82 -9.61 -0.45 2.01
CA GLN A 82 -8.76 0.73 2.14
C GLN A 82 -8.01 1.06 0.84
N HIS A 83 -7.94 0.14 -0.13
CA HIS A 83 -7.47 0.49 -1.47
C HIS A 83 -8.37 1.52 -2.17
N GLN A 84 -9.62 1.69 -1.76
CA GLN A 84 -10.51 2.73 -2.28
C GLN A 84 -10.30 4.10 -1.63
N VAL A 85 -9.39 4.20 -0.65
CA VAL A 85 -8.91 5.45 -0.04
C VAL A 85 -7.41 5.52 -0.20
N MET A 86 -6.62 4.92 0.70
CA MET A 86 -5.18 4.76 0.53
C MET A 86 -4.68 3.49 1.24
N ALA A 87 -4.14 2.56 0.45
CA ALA A 87 -3.48 1.35 0.93
C ALA A 87 -2.41 0.91 -0.08
N ALA A 88 -1.51 0.05 0.35
CA ALA A 88 -0.53 -0.58 -0.52
C ALA A 88 -0.39 -2.07 -0.22
N ASP A 89 -0.40 -2.89 -1.27
CA ASP A 89 0.07 -4.27 -1.20
C ASP A 89 1.56 -4.27 -1.56
N VAL A 90 2.42 -4.50 -0.57
CA VAL A 90 3.89 -4.46 -0.70
C VAL A 90 4.41 -5.87 -0.87
N SER A 91 5.21 -6.12 -1.92
CA SER A 91 5.84 -7.43 -2.14
C SER A 91 6.76 -7.82 -0.98
N LEU A 92 6.69 -9.09 -0.54
CA LEU A 92 7.65 -9.67 0.42
C LEU A 92 8.96 -10.09 -0.25
N GLU A 93 9.04 -10.03 -1.58
CA GLU A 93 10.23 -10.42 -2.32
C GLU A 93 11.46 -9.64 -1.85
N GLY A 94 12.46 -10.36 -1.34
CA GLY A 94 13.69 -9.77 -0.82
C GLY A 94 13.55 -9.14 0.58
N HIS A 95 12.46 -9.37 1.31
CA HIS A 95 12.27 -8.88 2.67
C HIS A 95 11.96 -10.02 3.63
N ASP A 96 12.42 -9.91 4.87
CA ASP A 96 11.83 -10.69 5.95
C ASP A 96 10.44 -10.12 6.27
N ARG A 97 9.45 -11.00 6.38
CA ARG A 97 8.05 -10.61 6.54
C ARG A 97 7.78 -9.92 7.88
N TRP A 98 8.45 -10.35 8.94
CA TRP A 98 8.26 -9.83 10.29
C TRP A 98 8.96 -8.49 10.45
N ASP A 99 10.20 -8.37 9.96
CA ASP A 99 10.92 -7.11 9.95
C ASP A 99 10.18 -6.04 9.14
N LEU A 100 9.62 -6.41 7.97
CA LEU A 100 8.83 -5.50 7.16
C LEU A 100 7.57 -5.05 7.90
N HIS A 101 6.83 -5.99 8.49
CA HIS A 101 5.63 -5.68 9.28
C HIS A 101 5.91 -4.76 10.48
N GLU A 102 6.94 -5.07 11.28
CA GLU A 102 7.33 -4.24 12.41
C GLU A 102 7.85 -2.87 11.97
N ALA A 103 8.51 -2.76 10.81
CA ALA A 103 8.91 -1.48 10.24
C ALA A 103 7.69 -0.62 9.89
N PHE A 104 6.66 -1.18 9.25
CA PHE A 104 5.42 -0.44 8.96
C PHE A 104 4.66 -0.04 10.22
N LYS A 105 4.54 -0.96 11.18
CA LYS A 105 3.87 -0.70 12.47
C LYS A 105 4.55 0.44 13.23
N ALA A 106 5.88 0.50 13.24
CA ALA A 106 6.64 1.58 13.86
C ALA A 106 6.40 2.95 13.19
N GLU A 107 5.97 2.98 11.93
CA GLU A 107 5.66 4.20 11.18
C GLU A 107 4.17 4.59 11.22
N GLY A 108 3.39 3.97 12.11
CA GLY A 108 1.99 4.35 12.38
C GLY A 108 0.95 3.68 11.48
N PHE A 109 1.33 2.64 10.72
CA PHE A 109 0.37 1.80 10.02
C PHE A 109 -0.37 0.90 11.01
N SER A 110 -1.67 0.71 10.78
CA SER A 110 -2.59 0.06 11.72
C SER A 110 -3.50 -0.97 11.06
N GLY A 111 -3.60 -0.97 9.73
CA GLY A 111 -4.27 -2.00 8.96
C GLY A 111 -3.27 -2.92 8.29
N PHE A 112 -3.36 -4.22 8.58
CA PHE A 112 -2.45 -5.23 8.05
C PHE A 112 -3.19 -6.45 7.48
N GLY A 113 -2.99 -6.71 6.20
CA GLY A 113 -3.42 -7.96 5.57
C GLY A 113 -2.20 -8.81 5.25
N PHE A 114 -2.12 -10.00 5.84
CA PHE A 114 -0.99 -10.91 5.66
C PHE A 114 -1.27 -11.83 4.48
N GLY A 115 -0.60 -11.59 3.36
CA GLY A 115 -0.60 -12.45 2.18
C GLY A 115 0.62 -13.38 2.17
N SER A 116 0.55 -14.50 1.44
CA SER A 116 1.67 -15.44 1.37
C SER A 116 2.94 -14.82 0.74
N THR A 117 2.77 -13.88 -0.20
CA THR A 117 3.84 -13.23 -0.97
C THR A 117 3.87 -11.70 -0.86
N PHE A 118 2.92 -11.10 -0.13
CA PHE A 118 2.82 -9.65 0.04
C PHE A 118 2.29 -9.30 1.43
N LEU A 119 2.54 -8.06 1.86
CA LEU A 119 1.95 -7.46 3.04
C LEU A 119 1.07 -6.29 2.59
N HIS A 120 -0.22 -6.37 2.87
CA HIS A 120 -1.13 -5.23 2.76
C HIS A 120 -0.92 -4.29 3.94
N VAL A 121 -0.81 -2.99 3.65
CA VAL A 121 -0.67 -1.93 4.65
C VAL A 121 -1.59 -0.75 4.36
N ASP A 122 -2.20 -0.24 5.42
CA ASP A 122 -2.93 1.02 5.41
C ASP A 122 -2.91 1.75 6.76
N GLN A 123 -3.31 3.01 6.73
CA GLN A 123 -3.47 3.85 7.90
C GLN A 123 -4.98 4.06 8.14
N ARG A 124 -5.54 3.28 9.07
CA ARG A 124 -6.95 3.34 9.46
C ARG A 124 -7.12 3.78 10.91
N PRO A 125 -8.20 4.49 11.26
CA PRO A 125 -8.48 4.85 12.65
C PRO A 125 -8.68 3.63 13.55
N ASP A 126 -9.41 2.63 13.06
CA ASP A 126 -9.71 1.39 13.77
C ASP A 126 -8.74 0.28 13.29
N PRO A 127 -7.74 -0.12 14.08
CA PRO A 127 -6.75 -1.11 13.66
C PRO A 127 -7.41 -2.44 13.29
N ALA A 128 -6.86 -3.11 12.27
CA ALA A 128 -7.38 -4.40 11.84
C ALA A 128 -6.28 -5.28 11.24
N THR A 129 -6.39 -6.58 11.48
CA THR A 129 -5.47 -7.58 10.93
C THR A 129 -6.23 -8.77 10.35
N TRP A 130 -5.83 -9.28 9.19
CA TRP A 130 -6.45 -10.46 8.56
C TRP A 130 -5.44 -11.24 7.71
N TYR A 131 -5.82 -12.46 7.31
CA TYR A 131 -5.05 -13.33 6.41
C TYR A 131 -5.84 -13.58 5.12
N TYR A 132 -5.16 -13.68 3.98
CA TYR A 132 -5.80 -13.92 2.67
C TYR A 132 -6.13 -15.41 2.39
N GLY A 133 -5.81 -16.32 3.31
CA GLY A 133 -6.10 -17.75 3.19
C GLY A 133 -5.15 -18.61 4.03
N THR A 134 -5.35 -19.93 4.00
CA THR A 134 -4.56 -20.89 4.79
C THR A 134 -3.06 -20.80 4.50
N ASP A 135 -2.66 -20.67 3.23
CA ASP A 135 -1.24 -20.50 2.86
C ASP A 135 -0.63 -19.24 3.47
N SER A 136 -1.43 -18.18 3.64
CA SER A 136 -0.96 -16.97 4.31
C SER A 136 -0.82 -17.18 5.81
N VAL A 137 -1.72 -17.94 6.44
CA VAL A 137 -1.57 -18.31 7.85
C VAL A 137 -0.26 -19.06 8.06
N LEU A 138 -0.05 -20.14 7.29
CA LEU A 138 1.16 -20.96 7.38
C LEU A 138 2.44 -20.15 7.13
N ALA A 139 2.42 -19.25 6.13
CA ALA A 139 3.59 -18.46 5.81
C ALA A 139 3.94 -17.46 6.93
N TRP A 140 2.97 -17.04 7.74
CA TRP A 140 3.12 -16.08 8.83
C TRP A 140 3.00 -16.73 10.22
N GLU A 141 3.15 -18.05 10.31
CA GLU A 141 3.42 -18.69 11.60
C GLU A 141 4.84 -18.32 12.04
N ARG A 142 5.00 -17.91 13.31
CA ARG A 142 6.34 -17.72 13.86
C ARG A 142 7.02 -19.09 13.97
N PRO A 143 8.26 -19.26 13.47
CA PRO A 143 9.03 -20.44 13.83
C PRO A 143 9.16 -20.49 15.35
N GLY A 144 8.86 -21.64 15.94
CA GLY A 144 9.03 -21.89 17.37
C GLY A 144 10.49 -21.92 17.80
#